data_AF-A0A1S3I538-F1
#
_entry.id   AF-A0A1S3I538-F1
#
_cell.length_a   1.000
_cell.length_b   1.000
_cell.length_c   1.000
_cell.angle_alpha   90.00
_cell.angle_beta   90.00
_cell.angle_gamma   90.00
#
_symmetry.space_group_name_H-M   'P 1'
#
loop_
_entity.id
_entity.type
_entity.pdbx_description
1 polymer ?
#
loop_
_entity_poly.entity_id
_entity_poly.type
_entity_poly.pdbx_seq_one_letter_code
_entity_poly.pdbx_strand_id
1 'polypeptide(L)'
;MFATIYQRLCQAEELLKFPRSFIYELALGCEVVAVHRKLQKESTNETCGLFILKGEISVIQQEQSKTYRAGSLIGMDNTNGNKEFQMVAKEMSAVVKLTKQSMKHALESHPECELLISKNFFKTNS
;
A
#
# COMPACT_ATOMS: atom_id res chain seq x y z
N MET A 1 1.79 -7.33 16.58
CA MET A 1 1.21 -6.94 15.27
C MET A 1 1.97 -5.76 14.66
N PHE A 2 2.05 -4.60 15.32
CA PHE A 2 2.82 -3.43 14.85
C PHE A 2 4.30 -3.75 14.48
N ALA A 3 5.06 -4.35 15.39
CA ALA A 3 6.49 -4.66 15.15
C ALA A 3 6.72 -5.49 13.88
N THR A 4 5.82 -6.42 13.56
CA THR A 4 5.87 -7.23 12.35
C THR A 4 5.60 -6.40 11.09
N ILE A 5 4.63 -5.49 11.12
CA ILE A 5 4.31 -4.61 9.99
C ILE A 5 5.49 -3.69 9.72
N TYR A 6 6.00 -3.01 10.75
CA TYR A 6 7.14 -2.11 10.65
C TYR A 6 8.37 -2.82 10.05
N GLN A 7 8.74 -3.98 10.60
CA GLN A 7 9.88 -4.75 10.10
C GLN A 7 9.72 -5.12 8.61
N ARG A 8 8.51 -5.50 8.18
CA ARG A 8 8.23 -5.91 6.80
C ARG A 8 8.24 -4.72 5.84
N LEU A 9 7.72 -3.57 6.25
CA LEU A 9 7.80 -2.33 5.47
C LEU A 9 9.25 -1.87 5.31
N CYS A 10 10.08 -1.99 6.35
CA CYS A 10 11.52 -1.70 6.26
C CYS A 10 12.30 -2.61 5.29
N GLN A 11 11.71 -3.73 4.87
CA GLN A 11 12.31 -4.67 3.92
C GLN A 11 11.74 -4.51 2.50
N ALA A 12 10.71 -3.70 2.31
CA ALA A 12 10.12 -3.46 0.99
C ALA A 12 11.11 -2.65 0.14
N GLU A 13 11.45 -3.16 -1.04
CA GLU A 13 12.49 -2.59 -1.92
C GLU A 13 12.21 -1.12 -2.26
N GLU A 14 10.94 -0.81 -2.54
CA GLU A 14 10.48 0.54 -2.86
C GLU A 14 10.58 1.50 -1.66
N LEU A 15 10.61 0.99 -0.43
CA LEU A 15 10.72 1.78 0.79
C LEU A 15 12.17 1.91 1.32
N LEU A 16 13.13 1.16 0.79
CA LEU A 16 14.53 1.18 1.26
C LEU A 16 15.20 2.56 1.14
N LYS A 17 14.69 3.42 0.25
CA LYS A 17 15.20 4.79 0.03
C LYS A 17 14.70 5.80 1.06
N PHE A 18 13.75 5.42 1.91
CA PHE A 18 13.13 6.32 2.88
C PHE A 18 13.78 6.19 4.26
N PRO A 19 13.80 7.27 5.07
CA PRO A 19 14.21 7.20 6.46
C PRO A 19 13.39 6.18 7.25
N ARG A 20 14.03 5.47 8.18
CA ARG A 20 13.33 4.50 9.03
C ARG A 20 12.25 5.13 9.92
N SER A 21 12.41 6.40 10.28
CA SER A 21 11.40 7.19 11.00
C SER A 21 10.18 7.45 10.13
N PHE A 22 10.35 7.75 8.85
CA PHE A 22 9.23 7.89 7.91
C PHE A 22 8.44 6.58 7.77
N ILE A 23 9.14 5.45 7.62
CA ILE A 23 8.50 4.12 7.56
C ILE A 23 7.77 3.78 8.87
N TYR A 24 8.31 4.25 10.01
CA TYR A 24 7.69 4.09 11.32
C TYR A 24 6.36 4.86 11.41
N GLU A 25 6.34 6.13 10.98
CA GLU A 25 5.10 6.92 10.93
C GLU A 25 4.06 6.30 9.99
N LEU A 26 4.48 5.79 8.83
CA LEU A 26 3.58 5.04 7.96
C LEU A 26 2.99 3.82 8.68
N ALA A 27 3.83 3.01 9.33
CA ALA A 27 3.43 1.80 10.03
C ALA A 27 2.41 2.07 11.16
N LEU A 28 2.47 3.23 11.81
CA LEU A 28 1.56 3.60 12.90
C LEU A 28 0.12 3.81 12.42
N GLY A 29 -0.07 4.38 11.23
CA GLY A 29 -1.40 4.68 10.66
C GLY A 29 -1.92 3.66 9.65
N CYS A 30 -1.26 2.50 9.55
CA CYS A 30 -1.63 1.41 8.66
C CYS A 30 -2.85 0.62 9.15
N GLU A 31 -3.63 0.10 8.22
CA GLU A 31 -4.71 -0.87 8.53
C GLU A 31 -4.37 -2.24 7.97
N VAL A 32 -4.69 -3.31 8.70
CA VAL A 32 -4.49 -4.69 8.21
C VAL A 32 -5.82 -5.29 7.79
N VAL A 33 -5.87 -5.80 6.56
CA VAL A 33 -7.04 -6.44 5.98
C VAL A 33 -6.72 -7.89 5.63
N ALA A 34 -7.59 -8.80 6.06
CA ALA A 34 -7.55 -10.21 5.66
C ALA A 34 -8.27 -10.37 4.32
N VAL A 35 -7.57 -10.95 3.33
CA VAL A 35 -8.11 -11.20 2.00
C VAL A 35 -8.36 -12.68 1.82
N HIS A 36 -9.58 -13.03 1.45
CA HIS A 36 -10.03 -14.42 1.28
C HIS A 36 -10.21 -14.77 -0.21
N ARG A 37 -10.67 -16.00 -0.48
CA ARG A 37 -11.07 -16.48 -1.81
C ARG A 37 -12.24 -15.74 -2.45
N LYS A 38 -12.99 -14.98 -1.65
CA LYS A 38 -14.08 -14.15 -2.15
C LYS A 38 -13.53 -12.79 -2.57
N LEU A 39 -14.06 -12.30 -3.68
CA LEU A 39 -13.80 -10.95 -4.18
C LEU A 39 -14.22 -9.92 -3.11
N GLN A 40 -13.29 -9.07 -2.71
CA GLN A 40 -13.53 -7.95 -1.78
C GLN A 40 -13.42 -6.64 -2.55
N LYS A 41 -14.42 -5.77 -2.43
CA LYS A 41 -14.41 -4.42 -3.03
C LYS A 41 -13.90 -3.42 -1.99
N GLU A 42 -12.92 -2.62 -2.38
CA GLU A 42 -12.33 -1.58 -1.55
C GLU A 42 -12.32 -0.24 -2.29
N SER A 43 -12.31 0.86 -1.54
CA SER A 43 -12.25 2.21 -2.09
C SER A 43 -10.84 2.80 -1.99
N THR A 44 -10.41 3.52 -3.04
CA THR A 44 -9.20 4.36 -3.00
C THR A 44 -9.41 5.71 -2.29
N ASN A 45 -10.62 6.00 -1.81
CA ASN A 45 -10.90 7.28 -1.15
C ASN A 45 -10.04 7.50 0.08
N GLU A 46 -9.77 6.44 0.83
CA GLU A 46 -8.94 6.50 2.04
C GLU A 46 -7.61 5.76 1.87
N THR A 47 -7.47 4.94 0.82
CA THR A 47 -6.29 4.12 0.57
C THR A 47 -5.39 4.77 -0.49
N CYS A 48 -4.14 5.06 -0.16
CA CYS A 48 -3.14 5.51 -1.11
C CYS A 48 -2.19 4.40 -1.56
N GLY A 49 -2.15 3.26 -0.86
CA GLY A 49 -1.34 2.13 -1.26
C GLY A 49 -1.66 0.84 -0.52
N LEU A 50 -1.14 -0.26 -1.04
CA LEU A 50 -1.24 -1.58 -0.42
C LEU A 50 0.15 -2.20 -0.31
N PHE A 51 0.40 -2.86 0.81
CA PHE A 51 1.58 -3.70 1.00
C PHE A 51 1.14 -5.13 1.31
N ILE A 52 1.58 -6.11 0.51
CA ILE A 52 1.18 -7.50 0.71
C ILE A 52 2.01 -8.09 1.85
N LEU A 53 1.40 -8.30 3.02
CA LEU A 53 2.10 -8.81 4.19
C LEU A 53 2.35 -10.32 4.07
N LYS A 54 1.34 -11.06 3.59
CA LYS A 54 1.34 -12.52 3.49
C LYS A 54 0.51 -12.98 2.29
N GLY A 55 1.00 -14.02 1.63
CA GLY A 55 0.29 -14.74 0.57
C GLY A 55 0.45 -14.10 -0.81
N GLU A 56 -0.49 -14.42 -1.69
CA GLU A 56 -0.60 -13.91 -3.05
C GLU A 56 -2.00 -13.35 -3.27
N ILE A 57 -2.08 -12.16 -3.88
CA ILE A 57 -3.33 -11.41 -4.04
C ILE A 57 -3.39 -10.83 -5.45
N SER A 58 -4.50 -11.04 -6.11
CA SER A 58 -4.84 -10.36 -7.36
C SER A 58 -5.62 -9.10 -7.05
N VAL A 59 -5.09 -7.97 -7.51
CA VAL A 59 -5.76 -6.66 -7.46
C VAL A 59 -6.33 -6.37 -8.84
N ILE A 60 -7.62 -6.06 -8.90
CA ILE A 60 -8.36 -5.78 -10.13
C ILE A 60 -8.76 -4.31 -10.12
N GLN A 61 -8.35 -3.56 -11.14
CA GLN A 61 -8.65 -2.15 -11.34
C GLN A 61 -8.88 -1.88 -12.83
N GLN A 62 -9.99 -1.19 -13.16
CA GLN A 62 -10.31 -0.79 -14.54
C GLN A 62 -10.10 -1.93 -15.57
N GLU A 63 -10.65 -3.11 -15.28
CA GLU A 63 -10.55 -4.33 -16.09
C GLU A 63 -9.16 -4.99 -16.17
N GLN A 64 -8.13 -4.37 -15.59
CA GLN A 64 -6.81 -4.97 -15.45
C GLN A 64 -6.70 -5.73 -14.14
N SER A 65 -6.23 -6.97 -14.20
CA SER A 65 -5.92 -7.79 -13.03
C SER A 65 -4.43 -8.03 -12.96
N LYS A 66 -3.82 -7.72 -11.82
CA LYS A 66 -2.40 -8.00 -11.56
C LYS A 66 -2.22 -8.68 -10.22
N THR A 67 -1.38 -9.69 -10.20
CA THR A 67 -1.11 -10.51 -9.01
C THR A 67 0.17 -10.05 -8.33
N TYR A 68 0.10 -9.90 -7.02
CA TYR A 68 1.17 -9.41 -6.15
C TYR A 68 1.42 -10.41 -5.03
N ARG A 69 2.68 -10.52 -4.60
CA ARG A 69 3.12 -11.48 -3.60
C ARG A 69 3.58 -10.77 -2.34
N ALA A 70 3.74 -11.52 -1.25
CA ALA A 70 4.25 -10.99 0.00
C ALA A 70 5.55 -10.18 -0.21
N GLY A 71 5.59 -8.95 0.31
CA GLY A 71 6.68 -7.99 0.10
C GLY A 71 6.44 -6.99 -1.03
N SER A 72 5.47 -7.23 -1.93
CA SER A 72 5.10 -6.26 -2.97
C SER A 72 4.41 -5.04 -2.37
N LEU A 73 4.79 -3.87 -2.89
CA LEU A 73 4.18 -2.58 -2.59
C LEU A 73 3.46 -2.04 -3.82
N ILE A 74 2.25 -1.52 -3.62
CA ILE A 74 1.36 -1.08 -4.70
C ILE A 74 0.92 0.34 -4.38
N GLY A 75 1.28 1.30 -5.21
CA GLY A 75 0.74 2.65 -5.14
C GLY A 75 -0.63 2.73 -5.81
N MET A 76 -1.57 3.43 -5.18
CA MET A 76 -2.89 3.69 -5.75
C MET A 76 -2.91 5.12 -6.28
N ASP A 77 -2.87 5.27 -7.61
CA ASP A 77 -3.01 6.56 -8.27
C ASP A 77 -4.46 7.05 -8.18
N ASN A 78 -4.64 8.25 -7.64
CA ASN A 78 -5.95 8.90 -7.42
C ASN A 78 -6.26 9.98 -8.47
N THR A 79 -5.45 10.14 -9.51
CA THR A 79 -5.63 11.17 -10.56
C THR A 79 -7.03 11.18 -11.21
N ASN A 80 -7.79 10.09 -11.14
CA ASN A 80 -9.09 9.94 -11.82
C ASN A 80 -10.32 9.79 -10.90
N GLY A 81 -10.29 10.30 -9.66
CA GLY A 81 -11.49 10.77 -8.96
C GLY A 81 -12.46 9.75 -8.33
N ASN A 82 -12.41 8.45 -8.64
CA ASN A 82 -12.97 7.37 -7.82
C ASN A 82 -12.67 6.05 -8.52
N LYS A 83 -11.76 5.24 -7.98
CA LYS A 83 -11.50 3.91 -8.49
C LYS A 83 -11.68 2.93 -7.35
N GLU A 84 -12.86 2.32 -7.27
CA GLU A 84 -12.96 1.08 -6.53
C GLU A 84 -11.94 0.09 -7.10
N PHE A 85 -11.29 -0.67 -6.23
CA PHE A 85 -10.48 -1.80 -6.63
C PHE A 85 -10.99 -3.05 -5.95
N GLN A 86 -10.71 -4.18 -6.56
CA GLN A 86 -11.10 -5.46 -6.01
C GLN A 86 -9.86 -6.25 -5.65
N MET A 87 -9.91 -6.94 -4.51
CA MET A 87 -8.88 -7.88 -4.10
C MET A 87 -9.47 -9.28 -4.03
N VAL A 88 -8.69 -10.25 -4.49
CA VAL A 88 -9.00 -11.67 -4.32
C VAL A 88 -7.72 -12.45 -4.07
N ALA A 89 -7.77 -13.43 -3.18
CA ALA A 89 -6.64 -14.27 -2.85
C ALA A 89 -6.99 -15.75 -3.02
N LYS A 90 -6.10 -16.55 -3.62
CA LYS A 90 -6.32 -18.00 -3.75
C LYS A 90 -6.33 -18.72 -2.40
N GLU A 91 -5.66 -18.15 -1.42
CA GLU A 91 -5.57 -18.64 -0.04
C GLU A 91 -5.76 -17.46 0.92
N MET A 92 -5.85 -17.74 2.23
CA MET A 92 -5.99 -16.68 3.21
C MET A 92 -4.71 -15.83 3.25
N SER A 93 -4.84 -14.58 2.81
CA SER A 93 -3.76 -13.60 2.66
C SER A 93 -3.99 -12.39 3.57
N ALA A 94 -2.96 -11.57 3.75
CA ALA A 94 -3.04 -10.34 4.55
C ALA A 94 -2.40 -9.18 3.80
N VAL A 95 -3.08 -8.03 3.82
CA VAL A 95 -2.64 -6.77 3.21
C VAL A 95 -2.57 -5.70 4.28
N VAL A 96 -1.58 -4.84 4.16
CA VAL A 96 -1.51 -3.59 4.90
C VAL A 96 -1.97 -2.48 3.96
N LYS A 97 -3.06 -1.79 4.30
CA LYS A 97 -3.51 -0.58 3.62
C LYS A 97 -2.71 0.60 4.17
N LEU A 98 -2.03 1.30 3.27
CA LEU A 98 -1.44 2.62 3.53
C LEU A 98 -2.54 3.65 3.29
N THR A 99 -2.97 4.32 4.35
CA THR A 99 -4.07 5.27 4.27
C THR A 99 -3.53 6.65 3.84
N LYS A 100 -4.40 7.46 3.21
CA LYS A 100 -4.06 8.85 2.88
C LYS A 100 -3.72 9.64 4.14
N GLN A 101 -4.40 9.37 5.24
CA GLN A 101 -4.15 10.02 6.51
C GLN A 101 -2.76 9.65 7.06
N SER A 102 -2.39 8.37 7.06
CA SER A 102 -1.07 7.94 7.52
C SER A 102 0.04 8.49 6.64
N MET A 103 -0.18 8.50 5.32
CA MET A 103 0.76 9.08 4.35
C MET A 103 0.94 10.58 4.56
N LYS A 104 -0.17 11.32 4.74
CA LYS A 104 -0.14 12.76 5.02
C LYS A 104 0.64 13.05 6.30
N HIS A 105 0.36 12.33 7.38
CA HIS A 105 1.06 12.54 8.66
C HIS A 105 2.57 12.26 8.56
N ALA A 106 2.93 11.16 7.88
CA ALA A 106 4.33 10.81 7.66
C ALA A 106 5.06 11.88 6.82
N LEU A 107 4.40 12.45 5.81
CA LEU A 107 4.95 13.53 4.98
C LEU A 107 5.03 14.87 5.70
N GLU A 108 4.09 15.19 6.59
CA GLU A 108 4.17 16.39 7.44
C GLU A 108 5.39 16.33 8.37
N SER A 109 5.74 15.14 8.85
CA SER A 109 6.93 14.90 9.70
C SER A 109 8.24 14.77 8.91
N HIS A 110 8.14 14.41 7.62
CA HIS A 110 9.27 14.17 6.72
C HIS A 110 9.02 14.77 5.32
N PRO A 111 8.92 16.11 5.20
CA PRO A 111 8.60 16.76 3.93
C PRO A 111 9.63 16.46 2.83
N GLU A 112 10.87 16.14 3.19
CA GLU A 112 11.92 15.72 2.25
C GLU A 112 11.56 14.44 1.46
N CYS A 113 10.62 13.64 1.97
CA CYS A 113 10.20 12.40 1.33
C CYS A 113 9.15 12.61 0.22
N GLU A 114 8.51 13.77 0.13
CA GLU A 114 7.40 14.02 -0.80
C GLU A 114 7.78 13.76 -2.26
N LEU A 115 8.92 14.30 -2.70
CA LEU A 115 9.44 14.10 -4.06
C LEU A 115 9.79 12.64 -4.35
N LEU A 116 10.26 11.90 -3.35
CA LEU A 116 10.60 10.48 -3.49
C LEU A 116 9.35 9.63 -3.64
N ILE A 117 8.27 9.94 -2.92
CA ILE A 117 6.99 9.24 -3.04
C ILE A 117 6.38 9.45 -4.41
N SER A 118 6.30 10.70 -4.87
CA SER A 118 5.73 11.02 -6.20
C SER A 118 6.49 10.33 -7.34
N LYS A 119 7.82 10.17 -7.22
CA LYS A 119 8.63 9.50 -8.26
C LYS A 119 8.58 7.97 -8.22
N ASN A 120 8.50 7.36 -7.04
CA ASN A 120 8.68 5.91 -6.89
C ASN A 120 7.38 5.17 -6.58
N PHE A 121 6.44 5.82 -5.90
CA PHE A 121 5.25 5.19 -5.32
C PHE A 121 4.00 5.42 -6.16
N PHE A 122 3.74 6.67 -6.56
CA PHE A 122 2.68 7.03 -7.50
C PHE A 122 3.29 7.22 -8.89
N LYS A 123 3.75 6.14 -9.53
CA LYS A 123 4.15 6.26 -10.93
C LYS A 123 2.94 6.68 -11.75
N THR A 124 2.80 7.97 -12.01
CA THR A 124 2.08 8.50 -13.15
C THR A 124 2.68 7.80 -14.37
N ASN A 125 1.89 6.98 -15.06
CA ASN A 125 2.19 6.66 -16.45
C ASN A 125 2.14 7.98 -17.22
N SER A 126 3.31 8.61 -17.39
CA SER A 126 3.59 9.51 -18.50
C SER A 126 4.01 8.66 -19.70
#